data_AF-A0AAU5UVA2-F1
#
_entry.id   AF-A0AAU5UVA2-F1
#
_cell.length_a   1.000
_cell.length_b   1.000
_cell.length_c   1.000
_cell.angle_alpha   90.00
_cell.angle_beta   90.00
_cell.angle_gamma   90.00
#
_symmetry.space_group_name_H-M   'P 1'
#
loop_
_entity.id
_entity.type
_entity.pdbx_description
1 polymer ?
#
loop_
_entity_poly.entity_id
_entity_poly.type
_entity_poly.pdbx_seq_one_letter_code
_entity_poly.pdbx_strand_id
1 'polypeptide(L)'
;MGAAVVVTALLLAVTACGDENGSSATAAETPATKHSLSGPAQKSKGSLAGLAVLPRGYVADPRANATGPFTATGYLNTWSADPALDRALLLNAGFVEGYRASRLSPDKKKRFTLQLFKTGSAGKAAVLQKGLWSQDTHEHPFDLPGALSDARIEFDGGTDQSNAVAEVSLAVGPMVVEISVREVGALGSNLTPDTALASALATEQRARLTATSS
;
A
#
# COMPACT_ATOMS: atom_id res chain seq x y z
N MET A 1 56.07 6.19 -32.24
CA MET A 1 56.96 6.66 -31.14
C MET A 1 56.08 7.18 -30.02
N GLY A 2 56.34 6.77 -28.78
CA GLY A 2 55.60 7.18 -27.58
C GLY A 2 55.16 5.99 -26.74
N ALA A 3 55.94 5.66 -25.71
CA ALA A 3 55.81 4.48 -24.85
C ALA A 3 55.22 4.83 -23.48
N ALA A 4 54.63 3.84 -22.79
CA ALA A 4 54.78 3.66 -21.34
C ALA A 4 54.30 2.25 -20.91
N VAL A 5 55.20 1.54 -20.22
CA VAL A 5 55.04 0.25 -19.53
C VAL A 5 55.21 0.50 -18.02
N VAL A 6 54.85 -0.50 -17.20
CA VAL A 6 55.22 -0.77 -15.79
C VAL A 6 54.08 -0.43 -14.80
N VAL A 7 53.31 -1.40 -14.29
CA VAL A 7 53.60 -2.52 -13.33
C VAL A 7 53.63 -2.06 -11.86
N THR A 8 52.55 -2.43 -11.16
CA THR A 8 52.42 -3.02 -9.80
C THR A 8 53.09 -2.37 -8.59
N ALA A 9 52.28 -2.10 -7.55
CA ALA A 9 52.72 -2.23 -6.17
C ALA A 9 51.59 -2.85 -5.33
N LEU A 10 51.82 -4.07 -4.87
CA LEU A 10 51.03 -4.82 -3.89
C LEU A 10 51.97 -5.00 -2.69
N LEU A 11 51.60 -4.50 -1.51
CA LEU A 11 52.25 -4.84 -0.26
C LEU A 11 51.16 -5.17 0.78
N LEU A 12 51.07 -6.48 1.04
CA LEU A 12 50.49 -7.10 2.22
C LEU A 12 51.45 -6.93 3.41
N ALA A 13 50.92 -6.82 4.65
CA ALA A 13 51.47 -7.51 5.83
C ALA A 13 50.73 -7.20 7.16
N VAL A 14 50.02 -8.23 7.65
CA VAL A 14 49.95 -8.83 9.03
C VAL A 14 49.65 -8.02 10.32
N THR A 15 48.47 -8.34 10.89
CA THR A 15 48.15 -8.95 12.22
C THR A 15 49.02 -8.77 13.48
N ALA A 16 48.34 -8.40 14.59
CA ALA A 16 48.44 -8.99 15.96
C ALA A 16 47.16 -8.60 16.75
N CYS A 17 46.25 -9.51 17.16
CA CYS A 17 46.23 -10.37 18.37
C CYS A 17 46.43 -9.60 19.68
N GLY A 18 45.38 -9.30 20.47
CA GLY A 18 44.84 -10.08 21.62
C GLY A 18 44.77 -9.10 22.82
N ASP A 19 43.83 -9.06 23.77
CA ASP A 19 43.20 -10.17 24.50
C ASP A 19 41.89 -9.75 25.23
N GLU A 20 40.93 -10.66 25.19
CA GLU A 20 40.01 -11.16 26.23
C GLU A 20 39.72 -10.35 27.51
N ASN A 21 38.44 -9.96 27.66
CA ASN A 21 37.74 -9.99 28.94
C ASN A 21 36.33 -10.53 28.73
N GLY A 22 36.09 -11.72 29.29
CA GLY A 22 34.81 -12.40 29.26
C GLY A 22 33.77 -11.73 30.15
N SER A 23 32.53 -11.68 29.64
CA SER A 23 31.34 -11.70 30.48
C SER A 23 30.26 -12.44 29.71
N SER A 24 30.09 -13.72 30.06
CA SER A 24 28.92 -14.51 29.69
C SER A 24 27.68 -13.85 30.26
N ALA A 25 26.91 -13.17 29.42
CA ALA A 25 25.54 -12.79 29.70
C ALA A 25 24.63 -13.58 28.75
N THR A 26 23.89 -14.47 29.40
CA THR A 26 22.78 -15.29 28.93
C THR A 26 22.05 -14.69 27.73
N ALA A 27 21.91 -15.48 26.66
CA ALA A 27 20.99 -15.19 25.58
C ALA A 27 19.57 -15.15 26.16
N ALA A 28 19.07 -13.94 26.42
CA ALA A 28 17.65 -13.73 26.66
C ALA A 28 16.94 -13.94 25.32
N GLU A 29 16.06 -14.95 25.27
CA GLU A 29 15.16 -15.19 24.16
C GLU A 29 14.39 -13.90 23.86
N THR A 30 14.68 -13.31 22.69
CA THR A 30 13.90 -12.20 22.15
C THR A 30 12.47 -12.70 21.96
N PRO A 31 11.45 -12.14 22.63
CA PRO A 31 10.08 -12.54 22.40
C PRO A 31 9.73 -12.24 20.95
N ALA A 32 9.11 -13.21 20.26
CA ALA A 32 8.53 -13.00 18.95
C ALA A 32 7.62 -11.76 18.98
N THR A 33 8.12 -10.67 18.42
CA THR A 33 7.40 -9.39 18.34
C THR A 33 6.16 -9.60 17.51
N LYS A 34 5.00 -9.65 18.18
CA LYS A 34 3.69 -9.50 17.56
C LYS A 34 3.73 -8.27 16.66
N HIS A 35 3.32 -8.43 15.40
CA HIS A 35 3.22 -7.37 14.42
C HIS A 35 2.32 -6.25 14.94
N SER A 36 2.93 -5.22 15.52
CA SER A 36 2.27 -3.94 15.78
C SER A 36 2.18 -3.20 14.46
N LEU A 37 1.03 -2.67 14.06
CA LEU A 37 0.77 -2.25 12.67
C LEU A 37 0.66 -0.73 12.44
N SER A 38 0.93 0.13 13.42
CA SER A 38 0.85 1.59 13.21
C SER A 38 2.08 2.36 13.74
N GLY A 39 2.59 3.29 12.91
CA GLY A 39 3.49 4.36 13.31
C GLY A 39 2.73 5.70 13.46
N PRO A 40 3.33 6.73 14.08
CA PRO A 40 2.64 8.00 14.33
C PRO A 40 2.16 8.65 13.03
N ALA A 41 0.95 9.20 13.06
CA ALA A 41 0.34 9.89 11.93
C ALA A 41 1.22 11.05 11.46
N GLN A 42 1.64 11.01 10.20
CA GLN A 42 2.42 12.06 9.58
C GLN A 42 1.52 13.29 9.35
N LYS A 43 1.88 14.45 9.92
CA LYS A 43 1.13 15.72 9.73
C LYS A 43 1.14 16.11 8.24
N SER A 44 0.00 15.91 7.59
CA SER A 44 -0.25 16.28 6.19
C SER A 44 -1.48 17.21 6.15
N LYS A 45 -1.48 18.18 5.22
CA LYS A 45 -2.59 19.13 5.02
C LYS A 45 -3.78 18.38 4.38
N GLY A 46 -4.63 17.79 5.20
CA GLY A 46 -5.89 17.16 4.81
C GLY A 46 -6.45 16.39 6.00
N SER A 47 -7.74 16.59 6.32
CA SER A 47 -8.38 15.98 7.51
C SER A 47 -8.23 14.44 7.51
N LEU A 48 -8.19 13.84 6.33
CA LEU A 48 -8.15 12.41 6.11
C LEU A 48 -6.75 11.78 6.20
N ALA A 49 -5.68 12.56 6.12
CA ALA A 49 -4.32 12.01 6.11
C ALA A 49 -3.97 11.26 7.41
N GLY A 50 -4.46 11.78 8.54
CA GLY A 50 -4.31 11.14 9.86
C GLY A 50 -5.14 9.88 10.05
N LEU A 51 -6.06 9.58 9.12
CA LEU A 51 -6.92 8.39 9.16
C LEU A 51 -6.37 7.24 8.32
N ALA A 52 -5.38 7.49 7.46
CA ALA A 52 -4.81 6.47 6.58
C ALA A 52 -3.89 5.52 7.37
N VAL A 53 -4.25 4.25 7.39
CA VAL A 53 -3.41 3.16 7.89
C VAL A 53 -2.43 2.74 6.78
N LEU A 54 -1.15 2.67 7.12
CA LEU A 54 -0.07 2.40 6.18
C LEU A 54 0.75 1.20 6.64
N PRO A 55 1.19 0.31 5.73
CA PRO A 55 2.03 -0.81 6.09
C PRO A 55 3.38 -0.35 6.64
N ARG A 56 3.80 -0.94 7.75
CA ARG A 56 5.10 -0.64 8.37
C ARG A 56 6.26 -1.12 7.49
N GLY A 57 7.37 -0.39 7.52
CA GLY A 57 8.56 -0.70 6.74
C GLY A 57 8.45 -0.36 5.26
N TYR A 58 7.26 -0.05 4.76
CA TYR A 58 7.10 0.45 3.40
C TYR A 58 7.49 1.93 3.32
N VAL A 59 8.08 2.31 2.20
CA VAL A 59 8.54 3.68 1.93
C VAL A 59 7.54 4.43 1.06
N ALA A 60 7.59 5.77 1.08
CA ALA A 60 6.77 6.58 0.19
C ALA A 60 7.03 6.22 -1.28
N ASP A 61 5.97 6.04 -2.07
CA ASP A 61 6.09 5.92 -3.52
C ASP A 61 6.50 7.30 -4.08
N PRO A 62 7.64 7.42 -4.80
CA PRO A 62 8.19 8.69 -5.24
C PRO A 62 7.42 9.35 -6.39
N ARG A 63 6.40 8.69 -6.97
CA ARG A 63 5.61 9.27 -8.06
C ARG A 63 4.86 10.52 -7.58
N ALA A 64 4.86 11.57 -8.40
CA ALA A 64 4.34 12.90 -8.05
C ALA A 64 2.87 12.92 -7.56
N ASN A 65 2.06 11.92 -7.95
CA ASN A 65 0.66 11.79 -7.56
C ASN A 65 0.40 10.50 -6.74
N ALA A 66 1.41 10.02 -6.01
CA ALA A 66 1.29 8.82 -5.21
C ALA A 66 0.53 9.03 -3.89
N THR A 67 0.74 10.18 -3.25
CA THR A 67 0.22 10.46 -1.90
C THR A 67 -0.22 11.91 -1.80
N GLY A 68 -1.42 12.14 -1.26
CA GLY A 68 -1.94 13.48 -1.01
C GLY A 68 -3.46 13.55 -0.97
N PRO A 69 -4.02 14.68 -0.53
CA PRO A 69 -5.44 14.95 -0.66
C PRO A 69 -5.83 15.08 -2.14
N PHE A 70 -7.09 14.79 -2.46
CA PHE A 70 -7.64 14.97 -3.79
C PHE A 70 -9.09 15.49 -3.78
N THR A 71 -9.44 16.19 -4.85
CA THR A 71 -10.83 16.55 -5.20
C THR A 71 -11.38 15.52 -6.19
N ALA A 72 -12.69 15.57 -6.47
CA ALA A 72 -13.30 14.70 -7.48
C ALA A 72 -12.59 14.85 -8.83
N THR A 73 -12.36 16.08 -9.30
CA THR A 73 -11.61 16.35 -10.54
C THR A 73 -10.20 15.79 -10.50
N GLY A 74 -9.49 15.94 -9.37
CA GLY A 74 -8.14 15.38 -9.20
C GLY A 74 -8.13 13.85 -9.33
N TYR A 75 -9.09 13.17 -8.70
CA TYR A 75 -9.24 11.73 -8.81
C TYR A 75 -9.56 11.28 -10.24
N LEU A 76 -10.57 11.89 -10.86
CA LEU A 76 -11.04 11.54 -12.20
C LEU A 76 -9.95 11.71 -13.26
N ASN A 77 -9.11 12.74 -13.13
CA ASN A 77 -8.05 13.01 -14.10
C ASN A 77 -6.79 12.16 -13.89
N THR A 78 -6.63 11.50 -12.73
CA THR A 78 -5.35 10.90 -12.35
C THR A 78 -5.41 9.40 -12.12
N TRP A 79 -6.49 8.89 -11.52
CA TRP A 79 -6.56 7.48 -11.08
C TRP A 79 -7.82 6.74 -11.52
N SER A 80 -8.86 7.45 -11.97
CA SER A 80 -10.09 6.84 -12.46
C SER A 80 -9.83 6.09 -13.77
N ALA A 81 -10.30 4.84 -13.84
CA ALA A 81 -10.27 4.03 -15.05
C ALA A 81 -11.41 4.41 -16.01
N ASP A 82 -12.59 4.77 -15.47
CA ASP A 82 -13.73 5.31 -16.21
C ASP A 82 -14.19 6.66 -15.61
N PRO A 83 -13.63 7.79 -16.09
CA PRO A 83 -13.95 9.10 -15.53
C PRO A 83 -15.41 9.54 -15.70
N ALA A 84 -16.15 8.97 -16.65
CA ALA A 84 -17.54 9.33 -16.86
C ALA A 84 -18.44 8.65 -15.82
N LEU A 85 -18.23 7.34 -15.60
CA LEU A 85 -18.98 6.58 -14.61
C LEU A 85 -18.62 7.00 -13.18
N ASP A 86 -17.32 7.13 -12.88
CA ASP A 86 -16.85 7.56 -11.57
C ASP A 86 -17.35 8.96 -11.20
N ARG A 87 -17.48 9.86 -12.18
CA ARG A 87 -18.06 11.19 -11.93
C ARG A 87 -19.49 11.09 -11.42
N ALA A 88 -20.31 10.24 -12.04
CA ALA A 88 -21.69 10.05 -11.63
C ALA A 88 -21.77 9.42 -10.23
N LEU A 89 -20.89 8.46 -9.93
CA LEU A 89 -20.80 7.85 -8.61
C LEU A 89 -20.42 8.88 -7.53
N LEU A 90 -19.36 9.65 -7.75
CA LEU A 90 -18.89 10.68 -6.80
C LEU A 90 -19.93 11.78 -6.58
N LEU A 91 -20.63 12.20 -7.64
CA LEU A 91 -21.73 13.18 -7.54
C LEU A 91 -22.88 12.62 -6.71
N ASN A 92 -23.33 11.40 -7.02
CA ASN A 92 -24.42 10.76 -6.27
C ASN A 92 -24.03 10.53 -4.80
N ALA A 93 -22.76 10.24 -4.53
CA ALA A 93 -22.26 10.05 -3.17
C ALA A 93 -22.19 11.35 -2.35
N GLY A 94 -22.35 12.51 -2.97
CA GLY A 94 -22.07 13.79 -2.32
C GLY A 94 -20.61 13.85 -1.85
N PHE A 95 -19.69 13.44 -2.71
CA PHE A 95 -18.26 13.40 -2.41
C PHE A 95 -17.76 14.78 -1.92
N VAL A 96 -17.05 14.78 -0.80
CA VAL A 96 -16.59 15.99 -0.10
C VAL A 96 -15.10 16.22 -0.37
N GLU A 97 -14.27 15.26 0.01
CA GLU A 97 -12.83 15.27 -0.13
C GLU A 97 -12.32 13.83 -0.13
N GLY A 98 -11.12 13.63 -0.65
CA GLY A 98 -10.47 12.34 -0.63
C GLY A 98 -9.00 12.44 -0.30
N TYR A 99 -8.41 11.30 0.02
CA TYR A 99 -6.98 11.19 0.29
C TYR A 99 -6.45 9.88 -0.26
N ARG A 100 -5.33 9.94 -0.97
CA ARG A 100 -4.62 8.76 -1.46
C ARG A 100 -3.29 8.66 -0.71
N ALA A 101 -2.88 7.44 -0.39
CA ALA A 101 -1.52 7.13 -0.03
C ALA A 101 -1.03 5.94 -0.84
N SER A 102 0.21 6.03 -1.32
CA SER A 102 0.88 4.89 -1.93
C SER A 102 2.25 4.68 -1.32
N ARG A 103 2.57 3.40 -1.09
CA ARG A 103 3.78 2.96 -0.43
C ARG A 103 4.39 1.79 -1.20
N LEU A 104 5.71 1.72 -1.23
CA LEU A 104 6.45 0.62 -1.85
C LEU A 104 7.08 -0.25 -0.77
N SER A 105 7.06 -1.56 -0.96
CA SER A 105 7.80 -2.50 -0.12
C SER A 105 9.31 -2.17 -0.14
N PRO A 106 10.09 -2.63 0.86
CA PRO A 106 11.54 -2.40 0.90
C PRO A 106 12.28 -2.85 -0.38
N ASP A 107 11.84 -3.95 -0.98
CA ASP A 107 12.38 -4.49 -2.24
C ASP A 107 11.77 -3.83 -3.50
N LYS A 108 10.82 -2.90 -3.32
CA LYS A 108 10.10 -2.15 -4.36
C LYS A 108 9.26 -3.01 -5.32
N LYS A 109 9.04 -4.29 -5.02
CA LYS A 109 8.24 -5.19 -5.86
C LYS A 109 6.74 -5.06 -5.63
N LYS A 110 6.34 -4.72 -4.40
CA LYS A 110 4.95 -4.51 -4.01
C LYS A 110 4.64 -3.03 -3.89
N ARG A 111 3.54 -2.61 -4.48
CA ARG A 111 2.91 -1.30 -4.25
C ARG A 111 1.64 -1.51 -3.43
N PHE A 112 1.59 -0.87 -2.28
CA PHE A 112 0.36 -0.64 -1.53
C PHE A 112 -0.25 0.70 -1.97
N THR A 113 -1.56 0.70 -2.15
CA THR A 113 -2.38 1.90 -2.34
C THR A 113 -3.53 1.86 -1.35
N LEU A 114 -3.80 3.00 -0.73
CA LEU A 114 -5.03 3.26 0.00
C LEU A 114 -5.67 4.56 -0.51
N GLN A 115 -6.98 4.53 -0.75
CA GLN A 115 -7.79 5.68 -1.09
C GLN A 115 -8.94 5.81 -0.10
N LEU A 116 -9.09 7.00 0.46
CA LEU A 116 -10.19 7.38 1.32
C LEU A 116 -11.10 8.34 0.57
N PHE A 117 -12.40 8.09 0.60
CA PHE A 117 -13.42 8.97 0.05
C PHE A 117 -14.38 9.35 1.17
N LYS A 118 -14.49 10.66 1.44
CA LYS A 118 -15.50 11.20 2.35
C LYS A 118 -16.76 11.53 1.57
N THR A 119 -17.87 10.96 2.00
CA THR A 119 -19.19 11.11 1.36
C THR A 119 -20.14 11.90 2.27
N GLY A 120 -21.31 12.26 1.74
CA GLY A 120 -22.30 13.04 2.49
C GLY A 120 -22.98 12.28 3.64
N SER A 121 -22.99 10.94 3.62
CA SER A 121 -23.60 10.11 4.67
C SER A 121 -23.17 8.65 4.57
N ALA A 122 -23.47 7.85 5.60
CA ALA A 122 -23.17 6.42 5.58
C ALA A 122 -23.90 5.64 4.47
N GLY A 123 -25.15 6.01 4.17
CA GLY A 123 -25.88 5.42 3.05
C GLY A 123 -25.24 5.75 1.70
N LYS A 124 -24.72 6.97 1.53
CA LYS A 124 -23.99 7.39 0.33
C LYS A 124 -22.64 6.69 0.21
N ALA A 125 -21.93 6.45 1.32
CA ALA A 125 -20.70 5.65 1.33
C ALA A 125 -20.96 4.22 0.84
N ALA A 126 -22.01 3.55 1.34
CA ALA A 126 -22.33 2.19 0.91
C ALA A 126 -22.70 2.11 -0.58
N VAL A 127 -23.39 3.12 -1.11
CA VAL A 127 -23.69 3.20 -2.55
C VAL A 127 -22.42 3.44 -3.37
N LEU A 128 -21.55 4.35 -2.93
CA LEU A 128 -20.28 4.62 -3.61
C LEU A 128 -19.38 3.39 -3.61
N GLN A 129 -19.22 2.71 -2.47
CA GLN A 129 -18.43 1.49 -2.33
C GLN A 129 -18.88 0.44 -3.35
N LYS A 130 -20.18 0.15 -3.42
CA LYS A 130 -20.74 -0.82 -4.36
C LYS A 130 -20.58 -0.37 -5.81
N GLY A 131 -20.81 0.91 -6.08
CA GLY A 131 -20.69 1.48 -7.42
C GLY A 131 -19.27 1.36 -7.95
N LEU A 132 -18.28 1.77 -7.15
CA LEU A 132 -16.86 1.66 -7.51
C LEU A 132 -16.47 0.20 -7.73
N TRP A 133 -16.85 -0.69 -6.80
CA TRP A 133 -16.58 -2.12 -6.88
C TRP A 133 -17.19 -2.77 -8.13
N SER A 134 -18.41 -2.41 -8.50
CA SER A 134 -19.14 -3.05 -9.62
C SER A 134 -18.60 -2.75 -11.02
N GLN A 135 -17.58 -1.91 -11.13
CA GLN A 135 -16.96 -1.57 -12.41
C GLN A 135 -16.06 -2.67 -12.96
N ASP A 136 -15.53 -3.52 -12.08
CA ASP A 136 -14.65 -4.62 -12.42
C ASP A 136 -15.31 -5.98 -12.15
N THR A 137 -14.77 -7.02 -12.78
CA THR A 137 -15.16 -8.41 -12.50
C THR A 137 -14.36 -8.95 -11.32
N HIS A 138 -15.07 -9.50 -10.33
CA HIS A 138 -14.49 -10.06 -9.10
C HIS A 138 -14.81 -11.55 -9.01
N GLU A 139 -13.87 -12.39 -9.45
CA GLU A 139 -14.07 -13.85 -9.57
C GLU A 139 -13.44 -14.65 -8.43
N HIS A 140 -12.55 -14.03 -7.66
CA HIS A 140 -11.72 -14.69 -6.66
C HIS A 140 -11.84 -13.98 -5.29
N PRO A 141 -13.05 -13.92 -4.72
CA PRO A 141 -13.25 -13.27 -3.43
C PRO A 141 -12.54 -14.05 -2.32
N PHE A 142 -12.01 -13.32 -1.33
CA PHE A 142 -11.51 -13.89 -0.08
C PHE A 142 -12.32 -13.35 1.10
N ASP A 143 -12.45 -14.15 2.16
CA ASP A 143 -13.30 -13.78 3.29
C ASP A 143 -12.71 -12.61 4.10
N LEU A 144 -13.49 -11.54 4.20
CA LEU A 144 -13.20 -10.39 5.04
C LEU A 144 -14.53 -9.77 5.51
N PRO A 145 -14.98 -10.04 6.75
CA PRO A 145 -16.30 -9.63 7.20
C PRO A 145 -16.57 -8.14 7.00
N GLY A 146 -17.74 -7.80 6.43
CA GLY A 146 -18.16 -6.40 6.20
C GLY A 146 -17.34 -5.64 5.15
N ALA A 147 -16.60 -6.34 4.30
CA ALA A 147 -15.82 -5.80 3.21
C ALA A 147 -16.20 -6.47 1.89
N LEU A 148 -15.88 -5.80 0.78
CA LEU A 148 -15.78 -6.43 -0.54
C LEU A 148 -14.29 -6.70 -0.78
N SER A 149 -13.96 -7.85 -1.34
CA SER A 149 -12.58 -8.32 -1.47
C SER A 149 -12.44 -9.23 -2.68
N ASP A 150 -11.32 -9.12 -3.38
CA ASP A 150 -10.96 -9.92 -4.55
C ASP A 150 -9.45 -10.05 -4.67
N ALA A 151 -8.99 -11.16 -5.24
CA ALA A 151 -7.58 -11.46 -5.41
C ALA A 151 -7.32 -12.11 -6.77
N ARG A 152 -6.60 -11.44 -7.65
CA ARG A 152 -6.41 -11.89 -9.03
C ARG A 152 -4.97 -11.75 -9.52
N ILE A 153 -4.69 -12.49 -10.60
CA ILE A 153 -3.48 -12.31 -11.40
C ILE A 153 -3.90 -11.71 -12.74
N GLU A 154 -3.40 -10.53 -13.05
CA GLU A 154 -3.62 -9.86 -14.32
C GLU A 154 -2.38 -9.99 -15.21
N PHE A 155 -2.61 -10.07 -16.51
CA PHE A 155 -1.56 -10.02 -17.51
C PHE A 155 -1.58 -8.66 -18.22
N ASP A 156 -0.44 -7.97 -18.19
CA ASP A 156 -0.21 -6.78 -19.00
C ASP A 156 0.66 -7.13 -20.20
N GLY A 157 0.01 -7.45 -21.33
CA GLY A 157 0.68 -7.76 -22.59
C GLY A 157 1.38 -6.58 -23.26
N GLY A 158 1.17 -5.35 -22.78
CA GLY A 158 1.91 -4.19 -23.27
C GLY A 158 3.29 -4.05 -22.63
N THR A 159 3.49 -4.63 -21.45
CA THR A 159 4.76 -4.55 -20.69
C THR A 159 5.42 -5.89 -20.42
N ASP A 160 4.86 -6.98 -20.95
CA ASP A 160 5.28 -8.37 -20.69
C ASP A 160 5.38 -8.68 -19.19
N GLN A 161 4.42 -8.16 -18.41
CA GLN A 161 4.38 -8.29 -16.95
C GLN A 161 3.14 -9.05 -16.48
N SER A 162 3.30 -9.76 -15.38
CA SER A 162 2.19 -10.29 -14.60
C SER A 162 2.04 -9.44 -13.34
N ASN A 163 0.79 -9.21 -12.92
CA ASN A 163 0.46 -8.46 -11.72
C ASN A 163 -0.37 -9.34 -10.79
N ALA A 164 0.09 -9.57 -9.57
CA ALA A 164 -0.76 -10.12 -8.52
C ALA A 164 -1.38 -8.97 -7.73
N VAL A 165 -2.71 -8.93 -7.68
CA VAL A 165 -3.48 -7.87 -7.04
C VAL A 165 -4.36 -8.49 -5.97
N ALA A 166 -4.25 -8.00 -4.73
CA ALA A 166 -5.24 -8.21 -3.69
C ALA A 166 -5.88 -6.86 -3.36
N GLU A 167 -7.21 -6.78 -3.41
CA GLU A 167 -7.93 -5.55 -3.19
C GLU A 167 -9.10 -5.72 -2.22
N VAL A 168 -9.41 -4.62 -1.53
CA VAL A 168 -10.46 -4.56 -0.53
C VAL A 168 -11.16 -3.21 -0.63
N SER A 169 -12.49 -3.23 -0.58
CA SER A 169 -13.32 -2.05 -0.44
C SER A 169 -14.13 -2.11 0.86
N LEU A 170 -14.10 -1.04 1.65
CA LEU A 170 -14.82 -0.90 2.93
C LEU A 170 -15.71 0.34 2.90
N ALA A 171 -16.89 0.25 3.52
CA ALA A 171 -17.66 1.43 3.93
C ALA A 171 -17.77 1.47 5.47
N VAL A 172 -17.33 2.57 6.08
CA VAL A 172 -17.37 2.77 7.54
C VAL A 172 -17.88 4.18 7.84
N GLY A 173 -19.10 4.30 8.35
CA GLY A 173 -19.76 5.60 8.46
C GLY A 173 -19.80 6.30 7.10
N PRO A 174 -19.54 7.61 7.00
CA PRO A 174 -19.54 8.34 5.73
C PRO A 174 -18.25 8.13 4.89
N MET A 175 -17.40 7.16 5.23
CA MET A 175 -16.14 6.91 4.54
C MET A 175 -16.20 5.66 3.67
N VAL A 176 -15.64 5.75 2.46
CA VAL A 176 -15.24 4.59 1.64
C VAL A 176 -13.73 4.47 1.66
N VAL A 177 -13.23 3.24 1.77
CA VAL A 177 -11.81 2.90 1.70
C VAL A 177 -11.60 1.91 0.56
N GLU A 178 -10.68 2.20 -0.34
CA GLU A 178 -10.16 1.23 -1.30
C GLU A 178 -8.70 0.94 -0.98
N ILE A 179 -8.39 -0.33 -0.79
CA ILE A 179 -7.04 -0.83 -0.55
C ILE A 179 -6.67 -1.74 -1.71
N SER A 180 -5.45 -1.57 -2.23
CA SER A 180 -4.88 -2.46 -3.24
C SER A 180 -3.43 -2.75 -2.89
N VAL A 181 -3.07 -4.03 -2.89
CA VAL A 181 -1.69 -4.52 -2.83
C VAL A 181 -1.38 -5.17 -4.17
N ARG A 182 -0.49 -4.54 -4.94
CA ARG A 182 -0.08 -4.98 -6.27
C ARG A 182 1.39 -5.38 -6.26
N GLU A 183 1.68 -6.63 -6.60
CA GLU A 183 3.02 -7.10 -6.90
C GLU A 183 3.20 -7.26 -8.41
N VAL A 184 4.35 -6.83 -8.93
CA VAL A 184 4.69 -6.94 -10.36
C VAL A 184 5.84 -7.92 -10.53
N GLY A 185 5.71 -8.82 -11.50
CA GLY A 185 6.75 -9.73 -11.92
C GLY A 185 6.83 -9.84 -13.44
N ALA A 186 7.90 -10.49 -13.92
CA ALA A 186 7.99 -10.86 -15.33
C ALA A 186 6.83 -11.80 -15.70
N LEU A 187 6.42 -11.79 -16.96
CA LEU A 187 5.41 -12.72 -17.47
C LEU A 187 5.73 -14.18 -17.09
N GLY A 188 4.74 -14.88 -16.56
CA GLY A 188 4.87 -16.29 -16.15
C GLY A 188 5.54 -16.49 -14.79
N SER A 189 5.84 -15.41 -14.07
CA SER A 189 6.28 -15.51 -12.67
C SER A 189 5.19 -16.13 -11.80
N ASN A 190 5.60 -16.95 -10.83
CA ASN A 190 4.71 -17.49 -9.80
C ASN A 190 4.39 -16.40 -8.76
N LEU A 191 3.58 -15.42 -9.15
CA LEU A 191 3.08 -14.39 -8.25
C LEU A 191 1.91 -14.92 -7.43
N THR A 192 1.73 -14.39 -6.22
CA THR A 192 0.58 -14.70 -5.38
C THR A 192 0.02 -13.40 -4.80
N PRO A 193 -1.27 -13.11 -4.98
CA PRO A 193 -1.90 -11.96 -4.35
C PRO A 193 -1.73 -11.98 -2.83
N ASP A 194 -1.32 -10.85 -2.25
CA ASP A 194 -1.04 -10.73 -0.82
C ASP A 194 -2.32 -10.39 -0.03
N THR A 195 -3.25 -11.35 0.04
CA THR A 195 -4.54 -11.20 0.72
C THR A 195 -4.40 -11.05 2.24
N ALA A 196 -3.32 -11.58 2.82
CA ALA A 196 -3.00 -11.44 4.24
C ALA A 196 -2.68 -9.98 4.58
N LEU A 197 -1.83 -9.32 3.80
CA LEU A 197 -1.52 -7.90 4.00
C LEU A 197 -2.76 -7.03 3.77
N ALA A 198 -3.52 -7.29 2.70
CA ALA A 198 -4.75 -6.54 2.41
C ALA A 198 -5.78 -6.65 3.54
N SER A 199 -6.03 -7.87 4.04
CA SER A 199 -6.94 -8.13 5.16
C SER A 199 -6.51 -7.46 6.47
N ALA A 200 -5.21 -7.51 6.79
CA ALA A 200 -4.67 -6.89 8.00
C ALA A 200 -4.85 -5.36 7.97
N LEU A 201 -4.49 -4.73 6.85
CA LEU A 201 -4.63 -3.28 6.67
C LEU A 201 -6.10 -2.85 6.65
N ALA A 202 -6.98 -3.62 6.03
CA ALA A 202 -8.42 -3.35 6.03
C ALA A 202 -9.02 -3.43 7.44
N THR A 203 -8.62 -4.44 8.22
CA THR A 203 -9.07 -4.61 9.61
C THR A 203 -8.64 -3.42 10.48
N GLU A 204 -7.38 -3.02 10.39
CA GLU A 204 -6.87 -1.88 11.15
C GLU A 204 -7.49 -0.55 10.66
N GLN A 205 -7.68 -0.39 9.35
CA GLN A 205 -8.34 0.79 8.79
C GLN A 205 -9.77 0.93 9.29
N ARG A 206 -10.53 -0.17 9.37
CA ARG A 206 -11.86 -0.14 9.97
C ARG A 206 -11.79 0.30 11.43
N ALA A 207 -10.90 -0.30 12.23
CA ALA A 207 -10.75 0.05 13.64
C ALA A 207 -10.42 1.55 13.83
N ARG A 208 -9.52 2.11 13.00
CA ARG A 208 -9.18 3.54 13.00
C ARG A 208 -10.39 4.43 12.74
N LEU A 209 -11.21 4.09 11.75
CA LEU A 209 -12.38 4.89 11.35
C LEU A 209 -13.50 4.80 12.39
N THR A 210 -13.73 3.62 12.97
CA THR A 210 -14.72 3.45 14.04
C THR A 210 -14.34 4.23 15.30
N ALA A 211 -13.07 4.18 15.71
CA ALA A 211 -12.59 4.91 16.89
C ALA A 211 -12.69 6.44 16.75
N THR A 212 -12.65 6.97 15.53
CA THR A 212 -12.76 8.42 15.27
C THR A 212 -14.21 8.89 15.14
N SER A 213 -15.15 7.96 14.93
CA SER A 213 -16.58 8.25 14.75
C SER A 213 -17.39 8.19 16.05
N SER A 214 -16.74 7.88 17.19
CA SER A 214 -17.34 7.72 18.52
C SER A 214 -17.19 8.97 19.38
#